data_AF-A0A9K3CX13-F1
#
_entry.id   AF-A0A9K3CX13-F1
#
_cell.length_a   1.000
_cell.length_b   1.000
_cell.length_c   1.000
_cell.angle_alpha   90.00
_cell.angle_beta   90.00
_cell.angle_gamma   90.00
#
_symmetry.space_group_name_H-M   'P 1'
#
loop_
_entity.id
_entity.type
_entity.pdbx_description
1 polymer ?
#
loop_
_entity_poly.entity_id
_entity_poly.type
_entity_poly.pdbx_seq_one_letter_code
_entity_poly.pdbx_strand_id
1 'polypeptide(L)' 'MRSSAVGQSSQYNWISYFLSHPGHEILLDVPHSFIEDGFNLLELDRVVPHFKLALSLLLDK' A
#
# COMPACT_ATOMS: atom_id res chain seq x y z
N MET A 1 -8.45 -11.96 -27.27
CA MET A 1 -9.21 -11.01 -26.43
C MET A 1 -9.37 -11.59 -25.03
N ARG A 2 -8.59 -11.09 -24.07
CA ARG A 2 -8.85 -11.28 -22.64
C ARG A 2 -8.36 -10.00 -21.97
N SER A 3 -9.26 -9.01 -21.87
CA SER A 3 -9.07 -7.89 -20.96
C SER A 3 -9.06 -8.47 -19.56
N SER A 4 -7.89 -8.50 -18.94
CA SER A 4 -7.80 -8.42 -17.49
C SER A 4 -7.17 -7.07 -17.22
N ALA A 5 -7.99 -6.09 -16.87
CA ALA A 5 -7.49 -4.94 -16.16
C ALA A 5 -7.02 -5.44 -14.78
N VAL A 6 -5.84 -6.08 -14.74
CA VAL A 6 -5.08 -6.18 -13.50
C VAL A 6 -4.73 -4.74 -13.17
N GLY A 7 -5.29 -4.27 -12.06
CA GLY A 7 -5.47 -2.85 -11.74
C GLY A 7 -4.25 -1.99 -12.04
N GLN A 8 -4.51 -0.79 -12.58
CA GLN A 8 -3.53 0.27 -12.72
C GLN A 8 -2.67 0.37 -11.45
N SER A 9 -1.43 -0.11 -11.50
CA SER A 9 -0.43 0.09 -10.45
C SER A 9 0.95 -0.09 -11.08
N SER A 10 1.32 0.89 -11.91
CA SER A 10 2.72 1.13 -12.28
C SER A 10 3.02 2.61 -12.19
N GLN A 11 2.26 3.32 -11.34
CA GLN A 11 2.56 4.69 -10.97
C GLN A 11 3.51 4.61 -9.77
N TYR A 12 4.70 5.19 -9.91
CA TYR A 12 5.69 5.23 -8.84
C TYR A 12 5.06 5.85 -7.59
N ASN A 13 4.98 5.06 -6.52
CA ASN A 13 4.39 5.39 -5.22
C ASN A 13 5.30 4.85 -4.11
N TRP A 14 5.03 5.23 -2.86
CA TRP A 14 5.86 4.78 -1.74
C TRP A 14 5.96 3.25 -1.63
N ILE A 15 4.87 2.52 -1.89
CA ILE A 15 4.81 1.06 -1.80
C ILE A 15 5.76 0.41 -2.81
N SER A 16 5.64 0.77 -4.09
CA SER A 16 6.51 0.26 -5.16
C SER A 16 7.99 0.63 -4.94
N TYR A 17 8.27 1.83 -4.40
CA TYR A 17 9.60 2.20 -3.95
C TYR A 17 10.09 1.26 -2.83
N PHE A 18 9.29 1.03 -1.78
CA PHE A 18 9.66 0.16 -0.67
C PHE A 18 9.95 -1.27 -1.15
N LEU A 19 9.10 -1.84 -2.00
CA LEU A 19 9.27 -3.19 -2.56
C LEU A 19 10.51 -3.35 -3.46
N SER A 20 11.06 -2.26 -3.98
CA SER A 20 12.27 -2.30 -4.83
C SER A 20 13.57 -2.54 -4.04
N HIS A 21 13.54 -2.53 -2.70
CA HIS A 21 14.73 -2.70 -1.87
C HIS A 21 15.14 -4.19 -1.74
N PRO A 22 16.46 -4.49 -1.68
CA PRO A 22 16.93 -5.84 -1.40
C PRO A 22 16.35 -6.38 -0.08
N GLY A 23 15.87 -7.63 -0.09
CA GLY A 23 15.27 -8.30 1.07
C GLY A 23 13.74 -8.20 1.15
N HIS A 24 13.08 -7.50 0.22
CA HIS A 24 11.63 -7.35 0.16
C HIS A 24 10.96 -8.23 -0.90
N GLU A 25 11.66 -9.22 -1.45
CA GLU A 25 11.22 -10.04 -2.60
C GLU A 25 10.00 -10.93 -2.29
N ILE A 26 9.69 -11.16 -1.02
CA ILE A 26 8.53 -11.95 -0.56
C ILE A 26 7.28 -11.10 -0.28
N LEU A 27 7.41 -9.77 -0.34
CA LEU A 27 6.31 -8.84 -0.10
C LEU A 27 5.53 -8.60 -1.41
N LEU A 28 4.30 -8.12 -1.27
CA LEU A 28 3.41 -7.85 -2.41
C LEU A 28 2.99 -6.39 -2.46
N ASP A 29 2.70 -5.91 -3.67
CA ASP A 29 2.12 -4.59 -3.90
C ASP A 29 0.64 -4.61 -3.50
N VAL A 30 0.33 -3.95 -2.37
CA VAL A 30 -1.03 -3.88 -1.83
C VAL A 30 -1.78 -2.76 -2.55
N PRO A 31 -2.96 -3.02 -3.14
CA PRO A 31 -3.75 -1.99 -3.80
C PRO A 31 -4.11 -0.84 -2.86
N HIS A 32 -3.98 0.41 -3.32
CA HIS A 32 -4.34 1.60 -2.51
C HIS A 32 -5.79 1.55 -2.03
N SER A 33 -6.72 1.03 -2.85
CA SER A 33 -8.13 0.89 -2.46
C SER A 33 -8.35 -0.02 -1.25
N PHE A 34 -7.47 -1.01 -1.05
CA PHE A 34 -7.53 -1.86 0.13
C PHE A 34 -7.10 -1.09 1.39
N ILE A 35 -6.09 -0.23 1.26
CA ILE A 35 -5.53 0.59 2.34
C ILE A 35 -6.45 1.79 2.66
N GLU A 36 -7.15 2.35 1.67
CA GLU A 36 -8.10 3.45 1.88
C GLU A 36 -9.38 3.03 2.62
N ASP A 37 -9.70 1.74 2.60
CA ASP A 37 -10.81 1.19 3.35
C ASP A 37 -10.44 1.04 4.83
N GLY A 38 -10.99 1.95 5.66
CA GLY A 38 -10.76 1.95 7.10
C GLY A 38 -11.19 0.68 7.83
N PHE A 39 -12.05 -0.17 7.21
CA PHE A 39 -12.38 -1.48 7.77
C PHE A 39 -11.19 -2.44 7.74
N ASN A 40 -10.36 -2.40 6.69
CA ASN A 40 -9.18 -3.27 6.56
C ASN A 40 -8.04 -2.84 7.49
N LEU A 41 -8.10 -1.62 8.04
CA LEU A 41 -7.09 -1.05 8.93
C LEU A 41 -7.50 -1.03 10.40
N LEU A 42 -8.62 -1.68 10.77
CA LEU A 42 -9.12 -1.67 12.14
C LEU A 42 -8.04 -2.09 13.14
N GLU A 43 -7.98 -1.34 14.25
CA GLU A 43 -7.05 -1.52 15.37
C GLU A 43 -5.56 -1.29 15.08
N LEU A 44 -5.15 -1.09 13.81
CA LEU A 44 -3.74 -0.78 13.50
C LEU A 44 -3.30 0.56 14.11
N ASP A 45 -4.22 1.51 14.29
CA ASP A 45 -3.98 2.79 14.92
C ASP A 45 -3.57 2.69 16.40
N ARG A 46 -3.86 1.56 17.05
CA ARG A 46 -3.46 1.29 18.44
C ARG A 46 -2.05 0.75 18.58
N VAL A 47 -1.51 0.13 17.52
CA VAL A 47 -0.21 -0.55 17.56
C VAL A 47 0.85 0.13 16.71
N VAL A 48 0.46 0.96 15.75
CA VAL A 48 1.39 1.71 14.89
C VAL A 48 1.55 3.15 15.41
N PRO A 49 2.73 3.55 15.90
CA PRO A 49 3.02 4.92 16.27
C PRO A 49 2.82 5.87 15.08
N HIS A 50 2.26 7.06 15.33
CA HIS A 50 2.01 8.05 14.29
C HIS A 50 1.20 7.50 13.09
N PHE A 51 0.25 6.60 13.34
CA PHE A 51 -0.53 5.88 12.31
C PHE A 51 -1.05 6.77 11.17
N LYS A 52 -1.64 7.94 11.49
CA LYS A 52 -2.14 8.87 10.46
C LYS A 52 -1.03 9.39 9.54
N LEU A 53 0.16 9.68 10.09
CA LEU A 53 1.31 10.13 9.31
C LEU A 53 1.86 9.00 8.44
N ALA A 54 1.94 7.79 8.99
CA ALA A 54 2.36 6.60 8.25
C ALA A 54 1.39 6.30 7.09
N LEU A 55 0.07 6.42 7.34
CA LEU A 55 -0.95 6.22 6.32
C LEU A 55 -0.88 7.28 5.20
N SER A 56 -0.66 8.55 5.56
CA SER A 56 -0.38 9.63 4.60
C SER A 56 0.81 9.32 3.71
N LEU A 57 1.90 8.82 4.29
CA LEU A 57 3.10 8.43 3.54
C LEU A 57 2.82 7.27 2.57
N LEU A 58 2.08 6.24 3.01
CA LEU A 58 1.74 5.09 2.17
C LEU A 58 0.83 5.47 0.99
N LEU A 59 -0.06 6.43 1.19
CA LEU A 59 -1.04 6.87 0.19
C LEU A 59 -0.58 8.07 -0.65
N ASP A 60 0.61 8.60 -0.40
CA ASP A 60 1.14 9.84 -0.99
C ASP A 60 0.17 11.04 -0.84
N LYS A 61 -0.40 11.24 0.37
CA LYS A 61 -1.41 12.28 0.71
C LYS A 61 -0.99 13.20 1.85
#